data_AF-A0A8J7NTG2-F1
#
_entry.id   AF-A0A8J7NTG2-F1
#
_cell.length_a   1.000
_cell.length_b   1.000
_cell.length_c   1.000
_cell.angle_alpha   90.00
_cell.angle_beta   90.00
_cell.angle_gamma   90.00
#
_symmetry.space_group_name_H-M   'P 1'
#
loop_
_entity.id
_entity.type
_entity.pdbx_description
1 polymer ?
#
loop_
_entity_poly.entity_id
_entity_poly.type
_entity_poly.pdbx_seq_one_letter_code
_entity_poly.pdbx_strand_id
1 'polypeptide(L)'
;MESTSLTTLVAATLAPVAEGPLTAYLWLLVLGFIIAFILAFSVGANDVANSFGTAVGSGVVTLRQACILATVFETVGSVLLGAKVSETIRKGIIDVQMYNGSEQYLMAGSVSAMFGSAVWQLFASFLKLPISGTHCIVGATIGFSLVAKGQEGVKWFELLKIVLSWFISPLLSGIMSAVLFFFVRLFILRKEDPVPNGLRALPVFYACTIGINLFSIMFTGAPRPNFSRSQLAWADYRRLQAGCSGSTSFLHGVSS
;
A
#
# COMPACT_ATOMS: atom_id res chain seq x y z
N MET A 1 -40.91 -3.32 5.41
CA MET A 1 -40.17 -3.79 6.61
C MET A 1 -38.71 -4.12 6.22
N GLU A 2 -38.00 -3.20 5.54
CA GLU A 2 -36.64 -3.46 5.01
C GLU A 2 -35.58 -2.46 5.49
N SER A 3 -35.98 -1.36 6.13
CA SER A 3 -35.05 -0.36 6.67
C SER A 3 -34.43 -0.80 8.00
N THR A 4 -35.12 -1.65 8.77
CA THR A 4 -34.73 -2.02 10.14
C THR A 4 -33.55 -2.99 10.19
N SER A 5 -33.34 -3.79 9.15
CA SER A 5 -32.29 -4.83 9.06
C SER A 5 -30.92 -4.27 8.71
N LEU A 6 -30.84 -3.25 7.84
CA LEU A 6 -29.60 -2.53 7.55
C LEU A 6 -29.14 -1.69 8.74
N THR A 7 -30.07 -1.03 9.44
CA THR A 7 -29.76 -0.27 10.66
C THR A 7 -29.30 -1.16 11.81
N THR A 8 -29.84 -2.38 11.93
CA THR A 8 -29.39 -3.35 12.97
C THR A 8 -28.08 -4.02 12.61
N LEU A 9 -27.78 -4.27 11.33
CA LEU A 9 -26.46 -4.76 10.91
C LEU A 9 -25.36 -3.71 11.14
N VAL A 10 -25.63 -2.44 10.79
CA VAL A 10 -24.72 -1.33 11.06
C VAL A 10 -24.53 -1.14 12.57
N ALA A 11 -25.61 -1.18 13.35
CA ALA A 11 -25.54 -1.09 14.81
C ALA A 11 -24.81 -2.27 15.44
N ALA A 12 -24.98 -3.50 14.96
CA ALA A 12 -24.29 -4.69 15.47
C ALA A 12 -22.79 -4.71 15.16
N THR A 13 -22.37 -4.10 14.03
CA THR A 13 -20.94 -3.89 13.73
C THR A 13 -20.29 -2.76 14.52
N LEU A 14 -21.07 -1.80 15.02
CA LEU A 14 -20.60 -0.65 15.80
C LEU A 14 -20.74 -0.86 17.32
N ALA A 15 -21.59 -1.78 17.77
CA ALA A 15 -21.82 -2.09 19.19
C ALA A 15 -20.56 -2.48 19.98
N PRO A 16 -19.61 -3.30 19.47
CA PRO A 16 -18.39 -3.60 20.22
C PRO A 16 -17.38 -2.46 20.21
N VAL A 17 -17.59 -1.41 19.39
CA VAL A 17 -16.71 -0.24 19.32
C VAL A 17 -17.05 0.78 20.42
N ALA A 18 -18.25 0.72 21.00
CA ALA A 18 -18.80 1.77 21.87
C ALA A 18 -18.13 1.88 23.26
N GLU A 19 -17.45 0.83 23.75
CA GLU A 19 -16.90 0.79 25.11
C GLU A 19 -15.37 0.59 25.16
N GLY A 20 -14.63 1.46 24.46
CA GLY A 20 -13.18 1.54 24.61
C GLY A 20 -12.70 2.99 24.62
N PRO A 21 -11.55 3.32 25.24
CA PRO A 21 -10.99 4.68 25.31
C PRO A 21 -10.72 5.34 23.93
N LEU A 22 -10.89 4.61 22.83
CA LEU A 22 -10.74 5.10 21.44
C LEU A 22 -12.04 5.52 20.76
N THR A 23 -13.23 5.40 21.37
CA THR A 23 -14.50 5.88 20.76
C THR A 23 -14.43 7.34 20.35
N ALA A 24 -13.74 8.17 21.15
CA ALA A 24 -13.55 9.59 20.88
C ALA A 24 -12.76 9.87 19.57
N TYR A 25 -11.98 8.90 19.07
CA TYR A 25 -11.16 9.04 17.87
C TYR A 25 -11.68 8.25 16.67
N LEU A 26 -12.86 7.63 16.79
CA LEU A 26 -13.47 6.85 15.71
C LEU A 26 -13.69 7.71 14.45
N TRP A 27 -14.13 8.96 14.63
CA TRP A 27 -14.30 9.90 13.51
C TRP A 27 -12.98 10.13 12.74
N LEU A 28 -11.85 10.19 13.45
CA LEU A 28 -10.53 10.39 12.86
C LEU A 28 -10.09 9.14 12.08
N LEU A 29 -10.44 7.95 12.58
CA LEU A 29 -10.21 6.69 11.86
C LEU A 29 -11.02 6.63 10.56
N VAL A 30 -12.32 6.94 10.62
CA VAL A 30 -13.20 6.94 9.44
C VAL A 30 -12.71 7.97 8.41
N LEU A 31 -12.37 9.18 8.86
CA LEU A 31 -11.78 10.19 8.00
C LEU A 31 -10.45 9.74 7.40
N GLY A 32 -9.60 9.10 8.22
CA GLY A 32 -8.33 8.53 7.80
C GLY A 32 -8.48 7.48 6.70
N PHE A 33 -9.49 6.61 6.77
CA PHE A 33 -9.81 5.65 5.71
C PHE A 33 -10.21 6.33 4.40
N ILE A 34 -11.06 7.35 4.47
CA ILE A 34 -11.48 8.13 3.29
C ILE A 34 -10.25 8.79 2.64
N ILE A 35 -9.40 9.43 3.45
CA ILE A 35 -8.18 10.09 2.96
C ILE A 35 -7.18 9.07 2.41
N ALA A 36 -7.03 7.91 3.03
CA ALA A 36 -6.17 6.84 2.54
C ALA A 36 -6.65 6.31 1.19
N PHE A 37 -7.96 6.19 0.97
CA PHE A 37 -8.53 5.83 -0.33
C PHE A 37 -8.20 6.88 -1.40
N ILE A 38 -8.36 8.17 -1.06
CA ILE A 38 -8.00 9.26 -1.97
C ILE A 38 -6.49 9.22 -2.28
N LEU A 39 -5.64 9.05 -1.27
CA LEU A 39 -4.19 8.93 -1.43
C LEU A 39 -3.82 7.76 -2.35
N ALA A 40 -4.44 6.59 -2.16
CA ALA A 40 -4.21 5.42 -2.99
C ALA A 40 -4.60 5.68 -4.46
N PHE A 41 -5.72 6.37 -4.68
CA PHE A 41 -6.12 6.81 -6.02
C PHE A 41 -5.09 7.77 -6.63
N SER A 42 -4.60 8.76 -5.88
CA SER A 42 -3.58 9.71 -6.35
C SER A 42 -2.27 9.02 -6.73
N VAL A 43 -1.82 8.06 -5.90
CA VAL A 43 -0.61 7.27 -6.17
C VAL A 43 -0.79 6.47 -7.46
N GLY A 44 -1.93 5.78 -7.62
CA GLY A 44 -2.22 5.04 -8.84
C GLY A 44 -2.25 5.92 -10.09
N ALA A 45 -2.86 7.11 -10.01
CA ALA A 45 -2.94 8.05 -11.14
C ALA A 45 -1.56 8.52 -11.63
N ASN A 46 -0.59 8.65 -10.72
CA ASN A 46 0.78 9.06 -11.04
C ASN A 46 1.65 7.88 -11.51
N ASP A 47 1.56 6.73 -10.83
CA ASP A 47 2.50 5.63 -11.01
C ASP A 47 2.20 4.73 -12.21
N VAL A 48 0.96 4.69 -12.71
CA VAL A 48 0.60 3.91 -13.91
C VAL A 48 1.43 4.34 -15.12
N ALA A 49 1.71 5.65 -15.26
CA ALA A 49 2.53 6.17 -16.35
C ALA A 49 3.99 5.67 -16.27
N ASN A 50 4.51 5.45 -15.05
CA ASN A 50 5.89 4.98 -14.83
C ASN A 50 6.05 3.51 -15.28
N SER A 51 5.05 2.66 -15.03
CA SER A 51 5.09 1.23 -15.36
C SER A 51 4.68 0.92 -16.80
N PHE A 52 3.69 1.62 -17.35
CA PHE A 52 3.11 1.31 -18.66
C PHE A 52 3.43 2.33 -19.76
N GLY A 53 4.16 3.41 -19.47
CA GLY A 53 4.48 4.47 -20.43
C GLY A 53 5.20 3.97 -21.70
N THR A 54 6.15 3.05 -21.55
CA THR A 54 6.88 2.47 -22.69
C THR A 54 6.03 1.48 -23.51
N ALA A 55 5.20 0.67 -22.84
CA ALA A 55 4.32 -0.31 -23.49
C ALA A 55 3.19 0.37 -24.28
N VAL A 56 2.63 1.46 -23.74
CA VAL A 56 1.63 2.27 -24.44
C VAL A 56 2.29 3.11 -25.54
N GLY A 57 3.44 3.73 -25.28
CA GLY A 57 4.16 4.54 -26.26
C GLY A 57 4.68 3.76 -27.47
N SER A 58 4.95 2.46 -27.31
CA SER A 58 5.33 1.56 -28.42
C SER A 58 4.14 0.95 -29.17
N GLY A 59 2.90 1.22 -28.74
CA GLY A 59 1.69 0.69 -29.38
C GLY A 59 1.41 -0.80 -29.09
N VAL A 60 2.17 -1.43 -28.20
CA VAL A 60 2.00 -2.85 -27.83
C VAL A 60 0.73 -3.05 -26.99
N VAL A 61 0.40 -2.06 -26.14
CA VAL A 61 -0.76 -2.11 -25.24
C VAL A 61 -1.55 -0.81 -25.35
N THR A 62 -2.87 -0.90 -25.42
CA THR A 62 -3.74 0.30 -25.40
C THR A 62 -3.85 0.90 -24.00
N LEU A 63 -4.18 2.20 -23.90
CA LEU A 63 -4.41 2.85 -22.59
C LEU A 63 -5.41 2.10 -21.72
N ARG A 64 -6.52 1.61 -22.30
CA ARG A 64 -7.54 0.86 -21.55
C ARG A 64 -7.00 -0.46 -21.00
N GLN A 65 -6.20 -1.18 -21.78
CA GLN A 65 -5.57 -2.43 -21.33
C GLN A 65 -4.52 -2.16 -20.25
N ALA A 66 -3.72 -1.10 -20.40
CA ALA A 66 -2.74 -0.69 -19.40
C ALA A 66 -3.40 -0.40 -18.04
N CYS A 67 -4.53 0.32 -18.02
CA CYS A 67 -5.28 0.58 -16.77
C CYS A 67 -5.79 -0.71 -16.10
N ILE A 68 -6.33 -1.66 -16.88
CA ILE A 68 -6.82 -2.94 -16.34
C ILE A 68 -5.65 -3.75 -15.74
N LEU A 69 -4.54 -3.87 -16.47
CA LEU A 69 -3.35 -4.59 -16.00
C LEU A 69 -2.76 -3.92 -14.76
N ALA A 70 -2.62 -2.59 -14.76
CA ALA A 70 -2.11 -1.85 -13.61
C ALA A 70 -2.97 -2.09 -12.37
N THR A 71 -4.30 -2.03 -12.50
CA THR A 71 -5.21 -2.26 -11.36
C THR A 71 -4.98 -3.63 -10.71
N VAL A 72 -4.81 -4.69 -11.52
CA VAL A 72 -4.56 -6.04 -11.00
C VAL A 72 -3.16 -6.16 -10.39
N PHE A 73 -2.11 -5.79 -11.13
CA PHE A 73 -0.74 -6.03 -10.72
C PHE A 73 -0.26 -5.09 -9.60
N GLU A 74 -0.68 -3.82 -9.59
CA GLU A 74 -0.38 -2.87 -8.50
C GLU A 74 -1.09 -3.29 -7.21
N THR A 75 -2.35 -3.74 -7.29
CA THR A 75 -3.08 -4.22 -6.11
C THR A 75 -2.43 -5.48 -5.53
N VAL A 76 -2.09 -6.45 -6.38
CA VAL A 76 -1.39 -7.67 -5.96
C VAL A 76 -0.01 -7.35 -5.38
N GLY A 77 0.76 -6.49 -6.03
CA GLY A 77 2.08 -6.05 -5.54
C GLY A 77 2.00 -5.34 -4.19
N SER A 78 1.03 -4.45 -4.02
CA SER A 78 0.80 -3.73 -2.76
C SER A 78 0.48 -4.68 -1.60
N VAL A 79 -0.38 -5.68 -1.83
CA VAL A 79 -0.71 -6.69 -0.81
C VAL A 79 0.48 -7.59 -0.48
N LEU A 80 1.28 -7.99 -1.48
CA LEU A 80 2.37 -8.95 -1.29
C LEU A 80 3.64 -8.32 -0.71
N LEU A 81 3.98 -7.09 -1.11
CA LEU A 81 5.29 -6.46 -0.82
C LEU A 81 5.18 -5.12 -0.08
N GLY A 82 3.99 -4.52 0.02
CA GLY A 82 3.82 -3.16 0.54
C GLY A 82 4.13 -2.99 2.03
N ALA A 83 3.96 -4.05 2.84
CA ALA A 83 4.07 -3.97 4.30
C ALA A 83 5.42 -3.40 4.80
N LYS A 84 6.53 -3.75 4.15
CA LYS A 84 7.86 -3.30 4.56
C LYS A 84 8.05 -1.80 4.35
N VAL A 85 7.61 -1.27 3.22
CA VAL A 85 7.70 0.17 2.90
C VAL A 85 6.78 0.97 3.84
N SER A 86 5.57 0.46 4.10
CA SER A 86 4.66 1.07 5.07
C SER A 86 5.25 1.09 6.48
N GLU A 87 5.97 0.06 6.90
CA GLU A 87 6.65 0.06 8.20
C GLU A 87 7.80 1.08 8.26
N THR A 88 8.57 1.23 7.19
CA THR A 88 9.61 2.27 7.09
C THR A 88 9.01 3.67 7.24
N ILE A 89 7.88 3.96 6.59
CA ILE A 89 7.21 5.26 6.73
C ILE A 89 6.70 5.46 8.16
N ARG A 90 6.05 4.43 8.74
CA ARG A 90 5.41 4.51 10.07
C ARG A 90 6.41 4.66 11.23
N LYS A 91 7.56 3.97 11.18
CA LYS A 91 8.50 3.86 12.32
C LYS A 91 9.95 4.25 11.99
N GLY A 92 10.31 4.27 10.71
CA GLY A 92 11.66 4.57 10.26
C GLY A 92 11.97 6.06 10.26
N ILE A 93 10.97 6.90 10.00
CA ILE A 93 11.14 8.36 9.87
C ILE A 93 10.95 9.07 11.21
N ILE A 94 9.94 8.65 11.99
CA ILE A 94 9.55 9.27 13.26
C ILE A 94 9.85 8.33 14.42
N ASP A 95 10.17 8.90 15.58
CA ASP A 95 10.29 8.12 16.80
C ASP A 95 8.96 8.05 17.55
N VAL A 96 8.30 6.91 17.36
CA VAL A 96 6.99 6.57 17.93
C VAL A 96 7.00 6.56 19.45
N GLN A 97 8.16 6.33 20.11
CA GLN A 97 8.22 6.26 21.58
C GLN A 97 7.94 7.61 22.24
N MET A 98 8.26 8.73 21.60
CA MET A 98 7.93 10.06 22.10
C MET A 98 6.44 10.40 22.05
N TYR A 99 5.64 9.57 21.38
CA TYR A 99 4.19 9.72 21.32
C TYR A 99 3.46 8.86 22.37
N ASN A 100 4.18 8.11 23.22
CA ASN A 100 3.58 7.33 24.30
C ASN A 100 2.87 8.26 25.31
N GLY A 101 1.60 8.01 25.58
CA GLY A 101 0.71 8.90 26.35
C GLY A 101 0.18 10.12 25.56
N SER A 102 0.47 10.20 24.26
CA SER A 102 0.04 11.29 23.38
C SER A 102 -0.30 10.77 21.97
N GLU A 103 -0.89 9.57 21.91
CA GLU A 103 -1.18 8.78 20.70
C GLU A 103 -2.14 9.51 19.75
N GLN A 104 -3.03 10.33 20.30
CA GLN A 104 -3.93 11.20 19.57
C GLN A 104 -3.21 12.12 18.56
N TYR A 105 -2.04 12.66 18.93
CA TYR A 105 -1.25 13.51 18.03
C TYR A 105 -0.59 12.69 16.92
N LEU A 106 -0.17 11.46 17.21
CA LEU A 106 0.39 10.57 16.19
C LEU A 106 -0.67 10.15 15.17
N MET A 107 -1.89 9.85 15.63
CA MET A 107 -3.01 9.55 14.75
C MET A 107 -3.39 10.75 13.88
N ALA A 108 -3.57 11.94 14.49
CA ALA A 108 -3.89 13.16 13.76
C ALA A 108 -2.77 13.55 12.78
N GLY A 109 -1.51 13.39 13.18
CA GLY A 109 -0.34 13.60 12.34
C GLY A 109 -0.26 12.64 11.16
N SER A 110 -0.61 11.37 11.35
CA SER A 110 -0.65 10.39 10.26
C SER A 110 -1.75 10.73 9.24
N VAL A 111 -2.93 11.15 9.72
CA VAL A 111 -4.03 11.58 8.84
C VAL A 111 -3.68 12.87 8.08
N SER A 112 -3.05 13.85 8.75
CA SER A 112 -2.62 15.09 8.10
C SER A 112 -1.50 14.83 7.08
N ALA A 113 -0.57 13.91 7.36
CA ALA A 113 0.47 13.49 6.41
C ALA A 113 -0.12 12.85 5.15
N MET A 114 -1.08 11.92 5.31
CA MET A 114 -1.78 11.31 4.19
C MET A 114 -2.56 12.36 3.39
N PHE A 115 -3.23 13.30 4.06
CA PHE A 115 -3.98 14.37 3.40
C PHE A 115 -3.07 15.28 2.58
N GLY A 116 -1.99 15.81 3.17
CA GLY A 116 -1.04 16.68 2.47
C GLY A 116 -0.40 15.99 1.28
N SER A 117 -0.05 14.70 1.43
CA SER A 117 0.48 13.88 0.35
C SER A 117 -0.54 13.63 -0.77
N ALA A 118 -1.81 13.41 -0.42
CA ALA A 118 -2.87 13.16 -1.38
C ALA A 118 -3.16 14.41 -2.20
N VAL A 119 -3.29 15.58 -1.54
CA VAL A 119 -3.54 16.87 -2.19
C VAL A 119 -2.42 17.21 -3.15
N TRP A 120 -1.16 17.12 -2.71
CA TRP A 120 -0.02 17.45 -3.57
C TRP A 120 0.09 16.49 -4.76
N GLN A 121 -0.14 15.19 -4.54
CA GLN A 121 -0.12 14.21 -5.63
C GLN A 121 -1.23 14.42 -6.64
N LEU A 122 -2.47 14.65 -6.19
CA LEU A 122 -3.56 14.99 -7.11
C LEU A 122 -3.25 16.25 -7.91
N PHE A 123 -2.79 17.29 -7.23
CA PHE A 123 -2.44 18.56 -7.87
C PHE A 123 -1.37 18.38 -8.95
N ALA A 124 -0.30 17.64 -8.66
CA ALA A 124 0.75 17.34 -9.62
C ALA A 124 0.24 16.47 -10.79
N SER A 125 -0.60 15.46 -10.52
CA SER A 125 -1.23 14.64 -11.56
C SER A 125 -2.15 15.47 -12.46
N PHE A 126 -2.91 16.43 -11.91
CA PHE A 126 -3.72 17.36 -12.70
C PHE A 126 -2.85 18.24 -13.61
N LEU A 127 -1.69 18.67 -13.12
CA LEU A 127 -0.70 19.41 -13.90
C LEU A 127 0.12 18.53 -14.85
N LYS A 128 -0.11 17.21 -14.87
CA LYS A 128 0.63 16.21 -15.66
C LYS A 128 2.14 16.20 -15.36
N LEU A 129 2.52 16.51 -14.13
CA LEU A 129 3.91 16.51 -13.69
C LEU A 129 4.25 15.12 -13.12
N PRO A 130 5.29 14.44 -13.63
CA PRO A 130 5.78 13.22 -13.01
C PRO A 130 6.46 13.59 -11.69
N ILE A 131 5.89 13.16 -10.58
CA ILE A 131 6.46 13.39 -9.25
C ILE A 131 6.64 12.07 -8.50
N SER A 132 7.36 12.11 -7.39
CA SER A 132 7.56 10.92 -6.56
C SER A 132 6.65 10.92 -5.35
N GLY A 133 5.70 9.97 -5.29
CA GLY A 133 4.78 9.82 -4.16
C GLY A 133 5.48 9.53 -2.83
N THR A 134 6.61 8.82 -2.86
CA THR A 134 7.42 8.52 -1.66
C THR A 134 7.99 9.78 -1.02
N HIS A 135 8.47 10.74 -1.82
CA HIS A 135 8.96 12.02 -1.29
C HIS A 135 7.81 12.84 -0.67
N CYS A 136 6.61 12.76 -1.24
CA CYS A 136 5.44 13.45 -0.72
C CYS A 136 5.09 12.98 0.69
N ILE A 137 4.96 11.66 0.89
CA ILE A 137 4.59 11.10 2.20
C ILE A 137 5.71 11.21 3.23
N VAL A 138 6.97 11.03 2.83
CA VAL A 138 8.13 11.23 3.72
C VAL A 138 8.18 12.70 4.17
N GLY A 139 8.08 13.65 3.23
CA GLY A 139 8.09 15.08 3.53
C GLY A 139 6.92 15.50 4.43
N ALA A 140 5.71 15.03 4.15
CA ALA A 140 4.54 15.30 4.98
C ALA A 140 4.66 14.70 6.40
N THR A 141 5.25 13.51 6.50
CA THR A 141 5.53 12.83 7.79
C THR A 141 6.53 13.62 8.63
N ILE A 142 7.62 14.09 8.01
CA ILE A 142 8.60 14.97 8.68
C ILE A 142 7.92 16.27 9.11
N GLY A 143 7.12 16.87 8.22
CA GLY A 143 6.41 18.13 8.47
C GLY A 143 5.55 18.07 9.72
N PHE A 144 4.67 17.08 9.87
CA PHE A 144 3.84 16.98 11.08
C PHE A 144 4.69 16.66 12.31
N SER A 145 5.72 15.82 12.17
CA SER A 145 6.54 15.44 13.32
C SER A 145 7.32 16.63 13.88
N LEU A 146 7.81 17.52 13.01
CA LEU A 146 8.44 18.77 13.40
C LEU A 146 7.47 19.70 14.13
N VAL A 147 6.20 19.77 13.70
CA VAL A 147 5.19 20.57 14.38
C VAL A 147 4.80 19.96 15.74
N ALA A 148 4.67 18.64 15.83
CA ALA A 148 4.16 17.97 17.02
C ALA A 148 5.21 17.80 18.13
N LYS A 149 6.47 17.52 17.77
CA LYS A 149 7.55 17.16 18.71
C LYS A 149 8.88 17.85 18.42
N GLY A 150 8.93 18.78 17.46
CA GLY A 150 10.16 19.47 17.09
C GLY A 150 11.20 18.54 16.45
N GLN A 151 12.46 18.95 16.52
CA GLN A 151 13.59 18.27 15.89
C GLN A 151 13.84 16.87 16.46
N GLU A 152 13.52 16.67 17.74
CA GLU A 152 13.67 15.38 18.43
C GLU A 152 12.72 14.32 17.87
N GLY A 153 11.54 14.75 17.39
CA GLY A 153 10.50 13.93 16.74
C GLY A 153 10.98 13.04 15.58
N VAL A 154 12.06 13.43 14.92
CA VAL A 154 12.52 12.89 13.64
C VAL A 154 13.83 12.12 13.81
N LYS A 155 13.89 10.92 13.23
CA LYS A 155 15.11 10.10 13.19
C LYS A 155 16.01 10.56 12.04
N TRP A 156 16.77 11.62 12.26
CA TRP A 156 17.65 12.24 11.23
C TRP A 156 18.61 11.27 10.55
N PHE A 157 19.18 10.32 11.30
CA PHE A 157 20.10 9.34 10.73
C PHE A 157 19.40 8.36 9.78
N GLU A 158 18.19 7.92 10.13
CA GLU A 158 17.39 7.07 9.25
C GLU A 158 16.88 7.84 8.03
N LEU A 159 16.47 9.10 8.22
CA LEU A 159 16.12 9.99 7.13
C LEU A 159 17.28 10.16 6.14
N LEU A 160 18.51 10.34 6.63
CA LEU A 160 19.70 10.44 5.76
C LEU A 160 19.89 9.17 4.93
N LYS A 161 19.69 7.97 5.49
CA LYS A 161 19.74 6.71 4.73
C LYS A 161 18.68 6.66 3.63
N ILE A 162 17.47 7.13 3.92
CA ILE A 162 16.38 7.23 2.93
C ILE A 162 16.79 8.19 1.80
N VAL A 163 17.29 9.38 2.13
CA VAL A 163 17.74 10.36 1.13
C VAL A 163 18.87 9.80 0.27
N LEU A 164 19.87 9.13 0.87
CA LEU A 164 20.93 8.46 0.13
C LEU A 164 20.38 7.41 -0.84
N SER A 165 19.36 6.65 -0.43
CA SER A 165 18.71 5.65 -1.29
C SER A 165 18.04 6.25 -2.52
N TRP A 166 17.57 7.51 -2.46
CA TRP A 166 16.96 8.20 -3.59
C TRP A 166 17.94 8.53 -4.71
N PHE A 167 19.23 8.70 -4.40
CA PHE A 167 20.28 8.92 -5.41
C PHE A 167 20.89 7.61 -5.88
N ILE A 168 21.11 6.67 -4.95
CA ILE A 168 21.71 5.37 -5.24
C ILE A 168 20.79 4.54 -6.14
N SER A 169 19.47 4.56 -5.91
CA SER A 169 18.54 3.70 -6.65
C SER A 169 18.49 4.01 -8.16
N PRO A 170 18.31 5.28 -8.60
CA PRO A 170 18.36 5.62 -10.02
C PRO A 170 19.72 5.33 -10.67
N LEU A 171 20.82 5.59 -9.95
CA LEU A 171 22.17 5.31 -10.43
C LEU A 171 22.38 3.82 -10.70
N LEU A 172 22.05 2.96 -9.72
CA LEU A 172 22.16 1.52 -9.87
C LEU A 172 21.21 0.99 -10.96
N SER A 173 19.97 1.50 -11.03
CA SER A 173 19.04 1.10 -12.09
C SER A 173 19.53 1.52 -13.48
N GLY A 174 20.16 2.69 -13.59
CA GLY A 174 20.73 3.19 -14.84
C GLY A 174 21.90 2.34 -15.32
N ILE A 175 22.82 1.99 -14.41
CA ILE A 175 23.94 1.08 -14.71
C ILE A 175 23.42 -0.30 -15.14
N MET A 176 22.47 -0.88 -14.39
CA MET A 176 21.89 -2.19 -14.74
C MET A 176 21.14 -2.14 -16.07
N SER A 177 20.38 -1.09 -16.34
CA SER A 177 19.71 -0.89 -17.63
C SER A 177 20.71 -0.80 -18.77
N ALA A 178 21.83 -0.08 -18.60
CA ALA A 178 22.87 0.02 -19.62
C ALA A 178 23.55 -1.33 -19.90
N VAL A 179 23.85 -2.11 -18.85
CA VAL A 179 24.42 -3.46 -18.95
C VAL A 179 23.45 -4.40 -19.66
N LEU A 180 22.17 -4.42 -19.29
CA LEU A 180 21.15 -5.23 -19.95
C LEU A 180 20.99 -4.84 -21.42
N PHE A 181 20.93 -3.55 -21.72
CA PHE A 181 20.84 -3.06 -23.09
C PHE A 181 22.07 -3.45 -23.92
N PHE A 182 23.28 -3.38 -23.33
CA PHE A 182 24.51 -3.83 -23.99
C PHE A 182 24.43 -5.31 -24.40
N PHE A 183 23.96 -6.18 -23.51
CA PHE A 183 23.78 -7.60 -23.83
C PHE A 183 22.69 -7.84 -24.86
N VAL A 184 21.54 -7.18 -24.76
CA VAL A 184 20.49 -7.22 -25.80
C VAL A 184 21.05 -6.78 -27.15
N ARG A 185 21.84 -5.70 -27.17
CA ARG A 185 22.45 -5.20 -28.40
C ARG A 185 23.42 -6.19 -29.01
N LEU A 186 24.27 -6.83 -28.21
CA LEU A 186 25.27 -7.79 -28.69
C LEU A 186 24.65 -9.11 -29.16
N PHE A 187 23.74 -9.68 -28.38
CA PHE A 187 23.23 -11.03 -28.62
C PHE A 187 21.98 -11.08 -29.49
N ILE A 188 21.19 -10.00 -29.54
CA ILE A 188 19.93 -9.95 -30.28
C ILE A 188 20.04 -8.98 -31.46
N LEU A 189 20.29 -7.68 -31.20
CA LEU A 189 20.12 -6.64 -32.23
C LEU A 189 21.22 -6.62 -33.31
N ARG A 190 22.43 -7.12 -33.02
CA ARG A 190 23.55 -7.17 -33.97
C ARG A 190 23.62 -8.47 -34.79
N LYS A 191 22.69 -9.40 -34.60
CA LYS A 191 22.61 -10.63 -35.41
C LYS A 191 21.95 -10.34 -36.76
N GLU A 192 22.29 -11.14 -37.77
CA GLU A 192 21.74 -11.03 -39.13
C GLU A 192 20.20 -11.05 -39.11
N ASP A 193 19.60 -11.98 -38.34
CA ASP A 193 18.16 -12.03 -38.09
C ASP A 193 17.84 -11.76 -36.60
N PRO A 194 17.50 -10.51 -36.22
CA PRO A 194 17.29 -10.13 -34.83
C PRO A 194 15.96 -10.62 -34.25
N VAL A 195 14.92 -10.76 -35.07
CA VAL A 195 13.55 -11.11 -34.62
C VAL A 195 13.47 -12.52 -34.01
N PRO A 196 13.87 -13.61 -34.70
CA PRO A 196 13.79 -14.96 -34.13
C PRO A 196 14.72 -15.15 -32.92
N ASN A 197 15.88 -14.47 -32.91
CA ASN A 197 16.79 -14.49 -31.77
C ASN A 197 16.20 -13.76 -30.55
N GLY A 198 15.49 -12.65 -30.78
CA GLY A 198 14.74 -11.95 -29.73
C GLY A 198 13.66 -12.83 -29.12
N LEU A 199 12.86 -13.51 -29.95
CA LEU A 199 11.82 -14.43 -29.47
C LEU A 199 12.38 -15.59 -28.65
N ARG A 200 13.56 -16.12 -29.02
CA ARG A 200 14.25 -17.17 -28.23
C ARG A 200 14.81 -16.66 -26.90
N ALA A 201 15.09 -15.36 -26.78
CA ALA A 201 15.58 -14.76 -25.54
C ALA A 201 14.44 -14.41 -24.56
N LEU A 202 13.20 -14.23 -25.04
CA LEU A 202 12.04 -13.88 -24.19
C LEU A 202 11.81 -14.83 -23.01
N PRO A 203 11.86 -16.17 -23.15
CA PRO A 203 11.67 -17.07 -22.02
C PRO A 203 12.68 -16.85 -20.89
N VAL A 204 13.93 -16.49 -21.22
CA VAL A 204 14.98 -16.20 -20.23
C VAL A 204 14.64 -14.91 -19.48
N PHE A 205 14.24 -13.84 -20.18
CA PHE A 205 13.83 -12.60 -19.53
C PHE A 205 12.63 -12.81 -18.60
N TYR A 206 11.59 -13.53 -19.06
CA TYR A 206 10.43 -13.83 -18.23
C TYR A 206 10.79 -14.71 -17.04
N ALA A 207 11.63 -15.73 -17.21
CA ALA A 207 12.09 -16.57 -16.11
C ALA A 207 12.87 -15.77 -15.06
N CYS A 208 13.76 -14.86 -15.48
CA CYS A 208 14.47 -13.97 -14.56
C CYS A 208 13.51 -13.03 -13.82
N THR A 209 12.58 -12.38 -14.52
CA THR A 209 11.60 -11.47 -13.89
C THR A 209 10.70 -12.19 -12.90
N ILE A 210 10.16 -13.36 -13.26
CA ILE A 210 9.34 -14.18 -12.36
C ILE A 210 10.18 -14.65 -11.17
N GLY A 211 11.41 -15.12 -11.40
CA GLY A 211 12.32 -15.57 -10.35
C GLY A 211 12.63 -14.47 -9.34
N ILE A 212 12.94 -13.25 -9.80
CA ILE A 212 13.19 -12.10 -8.91
C ILE A 212 11.93 -11.76 -8.11
N ASN A 213 10.76 -11.67 -8.76
CA ASN A 213 9.51 -11.36 -8.07
C ASN A 213 9.15 -12.41 -7.01
N LEU A 214 9.27 -13.70 -7.34
CA LEU A 214 9.02 -14.79 -6.39
C LEU A 214 10.02 -14.74 -5.23
N PHE A 215 11.30 -14.52 -5.51
CA PHE A 215 12.32 -14.36 -4.47
C PHE A 215 12.00 -13.19 -3.54
N SER A 216 11.64 -12.03 -4.09
CA SER A 216 11.23 -10.86 -3.31
C SER A 216 10.00 -11.14 -2.45
N ILE A 217 8.98 -11.83 -2.98
CA ILE A 217 7.79 -12.21 -2.21
C ILE A 217 8.16 -13.20 -1.10
N MET A 218 9.04 -14.17 -1.34
CA MET A 218 9.43 -15.15 -0.31
C MET A 218 10.30 -14.54 0.80
N PHE A 219 11.22 -13.63 0.47
CA PHE A 219 12.14 -13.03 1.44
C PHE A 219 11.59 -11.78 2.12
N THR A 220 10.77 -11.00 1.41
CA THR A 220 10.28 -9.69 1.86
C THR A 220 8.76 -9.66 2.06
N GLY A 221 8.03 -10.55 1.40
CA GLY A 221 6.58 -10.66 1.57
C GLY A 221 6.19 -11.13 2.97
N ALA A 222 4.97 -10.76 3.35
CA ALA A 222 4.44 -10.67 4.72
C ALA A 222 5.06 -11.63 5.77
N PRO A 223 5.37 -11.14 6.99
CA PRO A 223 5.85 -11.98 8.08
C PRO A 223 4.87 -13.13 8.32
N ARG A 224 5.42 -14.35 8.41
CA ARG A 224 4.67 -15.59 8.67
C ARG A 224 3.60 -15.32 9.72
N PRO A 225 2.31 -15.62 9.46
CA PRO A 225 1.33 -15.59 10.51
C PRO A 225 1.78 -16.60 11.56
N ASN A 226 2.31 -16.12 12.69
CA ASN A 226 2.45 -16.94 13.87
C ASN A 226 1.03 -17.30 14.29
N PHE A 227 0.57 -18.47 13.85
CA PHE A 227 -0.76 -19.01 14.07
C PHE A 227 -1.00 -19.42 15.54
N SER A 228 -0.21 -18.93 16.49
CA SER A 228 -0.34 -19.25 17.92
C SER A 228 -1.23 -18.29 18.70
N ARG A 229 -1.62 -17.14 18.13
CA ARG A 229 -2.51 -16.15 18.81
C ARG A 229 -3.91 -16.02 18.20
N SER A 230 -4.18 -16.67 17.07
CA SER A 230 -5.48 -16.66 16.40
C SER A 230 -6.54 -17.52 17.11
N GLN A 231 -6.15 -18.41 18.04
CA GLN A 231 -7.13 -19.22 18.78
C GLN A 231 -8.08 -18.38 19.65
N LEU A 232 -7.66 -17.20 20.14
CA LEU A 232 -8.52 -16.29 20.90
C LEU A 232 -9.54 -15.59 19.99
N ALA A 233 -9.13 -15.14 18.79
CA ALA A 233 -10.05 -14.52 17.82
C ALA A 233 -11.10 -15.52 17.30
N TRP A 234 -10.74 -16.79 17.10
CA TRP A 234 -11.68 -17.86 16.72
C TRP A 234 -12.54 -18.37 17.89
N ALA A 235 -12.09 -18.21 19.14
CA ALA A 235 -12.89 -18.53 20.32
C ALA A 235 -13.97 -17.45 20.55
N ASP A 236 -13.64 -16.17 20.35
CA ASP A 236 -14.62 -15.08 20.42
C ASP A 236 -15.63 -15.13 19.28
N TYR A 237 -15.20 -15.49 18.05
CA TYR A 237 -16.11 -15.72 16.92
C TYR A 237 -17.10 -16.89 17.20
N ARG A 238 -16.65 -17.98 17.83
CA ARG A 238 -17.52 -19.09 18.23
C ARG A 238 -18.44 -18.76 19.41
N ARG A 239 -18.00 -17.90 20.34
CA ARG A 239 -18.87 -17.39 21.43
C ARG A 239 -19.96 -16.47 20.90
N LEU A 240 -19.67 -15.68 19.88
CA LEU A 240 -20.67 -14.85 19.17
C LEU A 240 -21.68 -15.70 18.40
N GLN A 241 -21.27 -16.81 17.78
CA GLN A 241 -22.20 -17.75 17.14
C GLN A 241 -23.07 -18.51 18.15
N ALA A 242 -22.52 -18.91 19.31
CA ALA A 242 -23.28 -19.56 20.36
C ALA A 242 -24.33 -18.63 21.02
N GLY A 243 -24.07 -17.32 21.07
CA GLY A 243 -25.03 -16.31 21.52
C GLY A 243 -26.21 -16.10 20.56
N CYS A 244 -26.00 -16.28 19.25
CA CYS A 244 -27.06 -16.20 18.24
C CYS A 244 -27.95 -17.45 18.17
N SER A 245 -27.49 -18.60 18.66
CA SER A 245 -28.29 -19.84 18.72
C SER A 245 -29.41 -19.81 19.78
N GLY A 246 -29.39 -18.83 20.70
CA GLY A 246 -30.42 -18.67 21.73
C GLY A 246 -31.68 -17.92 21.27
N SER A 247 -31.66 -17.28 20.10
CA SER A 247 -32.79 -16.47 19.60
C SER A 247 -33.64 -17.16 18.53
N THR A 248 -33.22 -18.35 18.05
CA THR A 248 -33.99 -19.13 17.05
C THR A 248 -35.06 -20.05 17.66
N SER A 249 -35.16 -20.15 19.00
CA SER A 249 -36.20 -20.94 19.66
C SER A 249 -37.53 -20.20 19.89
N PHE A 250 -37.63 -18.91 19.55
CA PHE A 250 -38.85 -18.11 19.78
C PHE A 250 -39.79 -17.98 18.57
N LEU A 251 -39.44 -18.58 17.42
CA LEU A 251 -40.23 -18.48 16.17
C LEU A 251 -40.87 -19.80 15.71
N HIS A 252 -40.89 -20.84 16.56
CA HIS A 252 -41.57 -22.11 16.26
C HIS A 252 -42.87 -22.36 17.08
N GLY A 253 -43.40 -21.34 17.77
CA GLY A 253 -44.57 -21.45 18.67
C GLY A 253 -45.87 -20.80 18.20
N VAL A 254 -45.97 -20.28 16.97
CA VAL A 254 -47.20 -19.65 16.44
C VAL A 254 -47.54 -20.25 15.08
N SER A 255 -47.92 -21.53 15.08
CA SER A 255 -48.68 -22.19 14.02
C SER A 255 -49.00 -23.62 14.47
N SER A 256 -49.91 -23.75 15.45
CA SER A 256 -50.77 -24.91 15.76
C SER A 256 -51.66 -24.53 16.93
#